data_AF-A0A3S0A497-F1
#
_entry.id   AF-A0A3S0A497-F1
#
_cell.length_a   1.000
_cell.length_b   1.000
_cell.length_c   1.000
_cell.angle_alpha   90.00
_cell.angle_beta   90.00
_cell.angle_gamma   90.00
#
_symmetry.space_group_name_H-M   'P 1'
#
loop_
_entity.id
_entity.type
_entity.pdbx_description
1 polymer ?
#
loop_
_entity_poly.entity_id
_entity_poly.type
_entity_poly.pdbx_seq_one_letter_code
_entity_poly.pdbx_strand_id
1 'polypeptide(L)'
;MSIRPVLVRDLRTGRFSREEAEGLGTRFGGLVRGSFSLILHTADDHETAAVFLARREGGLRGPDAMHLAIAANHAVTAVFNGDKKMITKRPSLRLPVSSGIHLPRLPVTS
;
A
#
# COMPACT_ATOMS: atom_id res chain seq x y z
N MET A 1 -4.54 2.54 -1.63
CA MET A 1 -3.78 1.82 -2.69
C MET A 1 -4.22 2.30 -4.07
N SER A 2 -3.31 2.75 -4.93
CA SER A 2 -3.60 3.25 -6.29
C SER A 2 -2.88 2.41 -7.33
N ILE A 3 -3.57 1.96 -8.39
CA ILE A 3 -2.94 1.20 -9.49
C ILE A 3 -2.40 2.09 -10.59
N ARG A 4 -2.63 3.41 -10.50
CA ARG A 4 -2.27 4.36 -11.56
C ARG A 4 -0.78 4.30 -11.95
N PRO A 5 0.19 4.19 -11.03
CA PRO A 5 1.60 4.09 -11.42
C PRO A 5 1.89 2.84 -12.26
N VAL A 6 1.22 1.73 -11.96
CA VAL A 6 1.33 0.47 -12.72
C VAL A 6 0.71 0.64 -14.10
N LEU A 7 -0.49 1.20 -14.18
CA LEU A 7 -1.16 1.47 -15.46
C LEU A 7 -0.35 2.43 -16.35
N VAL A 8 0.18 3.52 -15.79
CA VAL A 8 1.01 4.48 -16.53
C VAL A 8 2.27 3.83 -17.05
N ARG A 9 2.93 2.99 -16.25
CA ARG A 9 4.08 2.21 -16.68
C ARG A 9 3.70 1.28 -17.83
N ASP A 10 2.61 0.54 -17.68
CA ASP A 10 2.22 -0.50 -18.62
C ASP A 10 1.74 0.08 -19.96
N LEU A 11 1.06 1.24 -19.94
CA LEU A 11 0.76 2.08 -21.11
C LEU A 11 2.03 2.51 -21.85
N ARG A 12 3.03 3.01 -21.11
CA ARG A 12 4.31 3.44 -21.70
C ARG A 12 5.07 2.27 -22.35
N THR A 13 4.95 1.07 -21.80
CA THR A 13 5.57 -0.15 -22.35
C THR A 13 4.71 -0.84 -23.42
N GLY A 14 3.55 -0.30 -23.77
CA GLY A 14 2.63 -0.90 -24.75
C GLY A 14 1.98 -2.21 -24.28
N ARG A 15 2.03 -2.51 -22.98
CA ARG A 15 1.43 -3.73 -22.39
C ARG A 15 -0.09 -3.64 -22.30
N PHE A 16 -0.63 -2.42 -22.25
CA PHE A 16 -2.06 -2.15 -22.32
C PHE A 16 -2.33 -1.00 -23.30
N SER A 17 -3.48 -1.03 -23.97
CA SER A 17 -4.05 0.16 -24.63
C SER A 17 -4.57 1.16 -23.59
N ARG A 18 -4.86 2.38 -24.05
CA ARG A 18 -5.51 3.40 -23.21
C ARG A 18 -6.87 2.92 -22.70
N GLU A 19 -7.70 2.35 -23.57
CA GLU A 19 -9.02 1.83 -23.21
C GLU A 19 -8.90 0.70 -22.18
N GLU A 20 -7.95 -0.22 -22.35
CA GLU A 20 -7.72 -1.32 -21.41
C GLU A 20 -7.30 -0.80 -20.02
N ALA A 21 -6.38 0.17 -19.98
CA ALA A 21 -5.93 0.76 -18.73
C ALA A 21 -7.05 1.51 -17.99
N GLU A 22 -7.89 2.26 -18.71
CA GLU A 22 -9.05 2.97 -18.15
C GLU A 22 -10.10 1.98 -17.63
N GLY A 23 -10.40 0.92 -18.40
CA GLY A 23 -11.29 -0.15 -17.98
C GLY A 23 -10.79 -0.87 -16.72
N LEU A 24 -9.50 -1.19 -16.67
CA LEU A 24 -8.88 -1.83 -15.50
C LEU A 24 -8.90 -0.90 -14.27
N GLY A 25 -8.60 0.39 -14.46
CA GLY A 25 -8.67 1.40 -13.41
C GLY A 25 -10.07 1.53 -12.81
N THR A 26 -11.10 1.52 -13.65
CA THR A 26 -12.51 1.60 -13.23
C THR A 26 -12.91 0.36 -12.43
N ARG A 27 -12.63 -0.84 -12.94
CA ARG A 27 -12.94 -2.11 -12.27
C ARG A 27 -12.23 -2.22 -10.93
N PHE A 28 -10.93 -1.91 -10.89
CA PHE A 28 -10.16 -1.91 -9.64
C PHE A 28 -10.74 -0.91 -8.63
N GLY A 29 -11.07 0.30 -9.07
CA GLY A 29 -11.69 1.30 -8.20
C GLY A 29 -13.03 0.83 -7.62
N GLY A 30 -13.84 0.12 -8.41
CA GLY A 30 -15.08 -0.52 -7.96
C GLY A 30 -14.83 -1.58 -6.90
N LEU A 31 -13.91 -2.52 -7.15
CA LEU A 31 -13.55 -3.58 -6.19
C LEU A 31 -13.03 -3.02 -4.88
N VAL A 32 -12.15 -2.02 -4.93
CA VAL A 32 -11.58 -1.41 -3.72
C VAL A 32 -12.64 -0.71 -2.89
N ARG A 33 -13.56 0.03 -3.52
CA ARG A 33 -14.67 0.69 -2.81
C ARG A 33 -15.69 -0.31 -2.25
N GLY A 34 -15.88 -1.44 -2.92
CA GLY A 34 -16.80 -2.49 -2.46
C GLY A 34 -16.25 -3.36 -1.33
N SER A 35 -14.93 -3.53 -1.26
CA SER A 35 -14.29 -4.47 -0.32
C SER A 35 -13.61 -3.82 0.87
N PHE A 36 -13.34 -2.51 0.83
CA PHE A 36 -12.56 -1.82 1.86
C PHE A 36 -13.14 -0.45 2.23
N SER A 37 -13.07 -0.11 3.51
CA SER A 37 -13.23 1.27 3.97
C SER A 37 -12.02 2.10 3.55
N LEU A 38 -12.26 3.19 2.82
CA LEU A 38 -11.20 4.07 2.35
C LEU A 38 -11.01 5.22 3.32
N ILE A 39 -9.82 5.28 3.92
CA ILE A 39 -9.40 6.40 4.75
C ILE A 39 -8.75 7.45 3.85
N LEU A 40 -9.31 8.66 3.87
CA LEU A 40 -8.67 9.84 3.29
C LEU A 40 -7.68 10.40 4.31
N HIS A 41 -6.48 10.73 3.84
CA HIS A 41 -5.48 11.33 4.71
C HIS A 41 -5.90 12.73 5.18
N THR A 42 -5.55 13.04 6.42
CA THR A 42 -5.76 14.34 7.07
C THR A 42 -4.47 15.16 7.07
N ALA A 43 -4.53 16.42 7.49
CA ALA A 43 -3.33 17.25 7.67
C ALA A 43 -2.36 16.63 8.68
N ASP A 44 -2.87 16.11 9.80
CA ASP A 44 -2.09 15.43 10.85
C ASP A 44 -1.31 14.22 10.30
N ASP A 45 -1.89 13.51 9.33
CA ASP A 45 -1.23 12.41 8.65
C ASP A 45 -0.04 12.89 7.80
N HIS A 46 -0.14 14.07 7.16
CA HIS A 46 0.97 14.66 6.41
C HIS A 46 2.10 15.11 7.34
N GLU A 47 1.77 15.74 8.47
CA GLU A 47 2.78 16.15 9.46
C GLU A 47 3.51 14.94 10.04
N THR A 48 2.76 13.89 10.39
CA THR A 48 3.34 12.63 10.90
C THR A 48 4.22 11.96 9.85
N ALA A 49 3.80 11.96 8.58
CA ALA A 49 4.61 11.44 7.49
C ALA A 49 5.91 12.23 7.28
N ALA A 50 5.87 13.57 7.42
CA ALA A 50 7.05 14.42 7.35
C ALA A 50 8.05 14.09 8.47
N VAL A 51 7.58 13.84 9.69
CA VAL A 51 8.42 13.38 10.80
C VAL A 51 9.08 12.04 10.49
N PHE A 52 8.34 11.08 9.93
CA PHE A 52 8.90 9.79 9.52
C PHE A 52 9.97 9.92 8.42
N LEU A 53 9.77 10.81 7.45
CA LEU A 53 10.77 11.09 6.42
C LEU A 53 12.02 11.77 7.00
N ALA A 54 11.84 12.72 7.91
CA ALA A 54 12.92 13.48 8.53
C ALA A 54 13.82 12.60 9.41
N ARG A 55 13.25 11.61 10.10
CA ARG A 55 14.00 10.69 10.99
C ARG A 55 14.96 9.76 10.24
N ARG A 56 14.90 9.69 8.91
CA ARG A 56 15.81 8.89 8.03
C ARG A 56 16.01 7.43 8.46
N GLU A 57 15.19 6.90 9.36
CA GLU A 57 15.23 5.49 9.77
C GLU A 57 14.87 4.64 8.54
N GLY A 58 15.90 4.11 7.89
CA GLY A 58 15.76 3.05 6.90
C GLY A 58 15.40 3.48 5.47
N GLY A 59 15.33 4.76 5.09
CA GLY A 59 15.06 5.13 3.69
C GLY A 59 13.64 4.79 3.23
N LEU A 60 12.65 5.17 4.04
CA LEU A 60 11.24 5.20 3.65
C LEU A 60 11.03 6.19 2.50
N ARG A 61 10.22 5.82 1.51
CA ARG A 61 9.78 6.73 0.45
C ARG A 61 8.53 7.47 0.90
N GLY A 62 8.24 8.63 0.31
CA GLY A 62 7.06 9.44 0.64
C GLY A 62 5.74 8.64 0.78
N PRO A 63 5.38 7.79 -0.20
CA PRO A 63 4.18 6.96 -0.10
C PRO A 63 4.20 5.96 1.05
N ASP A 64 5.37 5.40 1.39
CA ASP A 64 5.52 4.44 2.48
C ASP A 64 5.32 5.15 3.84
N ALA A 65 5.93 6.33 4.01
CA ALA A 65 5.75 7.17 5.19
C ALA A 65 4.30 7.60 5.39
N MET A 66 3.59 7.93 4.31
CA MET A 66 2.17 8.31 4.35
C MET A 66 1.28 7.18 4.86
N HIS A 67 1.47 5.95 4.37
CA HIS A 67 0.69 4.80 4.84
C HIS A 67 0.95 4.51 6.33
N LEU A 68 2.20 4.69 6.79
CA LEU A 68 2.55 4.51 8.19
C LEU A 68 1.94 5.60 9.08
N ALA A 69 1.89 6.84 8.59
CA ALA A 69 1.27 7.95 9.31
C ALA A 69 -0.22 7.72 9.51
N ILE A 70 -0.93 7.31 8.46
CA ILE A 70 -2.34 6.92 8.55
C ILE A 70 -2.50 5.77 9.55
N ALA A 71 -1.63 4.76 9.52
CA ALA A 71 -1.69 3.67 10.50
C ALA A 71 -1.37 4.11 11.95
N ALA A 72 -0.55 5.14 12.14
CA ALA A 72 -0.22 5.63 13.48
C ALA A 72 -1.35 6.48 14.07
N ASN A 73 -2.00 7.30 13.24
CA ASN A 73 -3.01 8.27 13.69
C ASN A 73 -4.42 7.68 13.71
N HIS A 74 -4.70 6.73 12.84
CA HIS A 74 -5.96 6.00 12.82
C HIS A 74 -5.74 4.70 13.58
N ALA A 75 -6.62 4.34 14.52
CA ALA A 75 -6.46 3.23 15.45
C ALA A 75 -6.49 1.83 14.79
N VAL A 76 -5.58 1.59 13.84
CA VAL A 76 -5.43 0.31 13.16
C VAL A 76 -4.66 -0.63 14.08
N THR A 77 -5.08 -1.89 14.07
CA THR A 77 -4.50 -2.93 14.92
C THR A 77 -3.38 -3.71 14.23
N ALA A 78 -3.26 -3.59 12.90
CA ALA A 78 -2.23 -4.24 12.10
C ALA A 78 -2.05 -3.53 10.74
N VAL A 79 -0.87 -3.69 10.15
CA VAL A 79 -0.56 -3.25 8.78
C VAL A 79 -0.22 -4.47 7.91
N PHE A 80 -0.89 -4.60 6.78
CA PHE A 80 -0.60 -5.63 5.78
C PHE A 80 0.10 -5.00 4.56
N ASN A 81 1.25 -5.54 4.18
CA ASN A 81 2.04 -5.01 3.08
C ASN A 81 2.75 -6.10 2.27
N GLY A 82 2.63 -6.04 0.94
CA GLY A 82 3.33 -6.95 0.03
C GLY A 82 4.83 -6.64 -0.15
N ASP A 83 5.28 -5.43 0.20
CA ASP A 83 6.71 -5.07 0.15
C ASP A 83 7.43 -5.56 1.40
N LYS A 84 8.24 -6.61 1.24
CA LYS A 84 9.06 -7.20 2.31
C LYS A 84 9.98 -6.18 2.96
N LYS A 85 10.46 -5.16 2.23
CA LYS A 85 11.34 -4.13 2.79
C LYS A 85 10.61 -3.24 3.80
N MET A 86 9.31 -3.01 3.60
CA MET A 86 8.50 -2.25 4.53
C MET A 86 8.14 -3.06 5.78
N ILE A 87 7.96 -4.38 5.62
CA ILE A 87 7.76 -5.30 6.75
C ILE A 87 9.01 -5.39 7.63
N THR A 88 10.21 -5.40 7.04
CA THR A 88 11.47 -5.53 7.78
C THR A 88 11.95 -4.22 8.38
N LYS A 89 11.74 -3.09 7.71
CA LYS A 89 12.08 -1.74 8.22
C LYS A 89 11.04 -1.23 9.21
N ARG A 90 10.46 -2.09 10.05
CA ARG A 90 9.42 -1.72 11.03
C ARG A 90 9.81 -0.38 11.65
N PRO A 91 9.11 0.71 11.30
CA PRO A 91 9.31 1.95 12.03
C PRO A 91 8.98 1.63 13.48
N SER A 92 9.35 2.51 14.40
CA SER A 92 8.98 2.44 15.82
C SER A 92 7.45 2.40 16.09
N LEU A 93 6.62 2.25 15.05
CA LEU A 93 5.24 1.78 15.11
C LEU A 93 5.18 0.50 15.96
N ARG A 94 4.52 0.61 17.11
CA ARG A 94 4.16 -0.51 17.99
C ARG A 94 3.02 -1.36 17.40
N LEU A 95 3.01 -1.55 16.08
CA LEU A 95 1.95 -2.22 15.34
C LEU A 95 2.47 -3.48 14.64
N PRO A 96 1.73 -4.59 14.67
CA PRO A 96 2.03 -5.76 13.84
C PRO A 96 2.07 -5.41 12.35
N VAL A 97 3.16 -5.78 11.66
CA VAL A 97 3.29 -5.64 10.20
C VAL A 97 3.56 -7.02 9.58
N SER A 98 2.75 -7.42 8.59
CA SER A 98 2.89 -8.71 7.89
C SER A 98 2.44 -8.64 6.42
N SER A 99 2.53 -9.73 5.66
CA SER A 99 2.12 -9.75 4.24
C SER A 99 0.61 -9.83 4.02
N GLY A 100 -0.16 -10.31 5.00
CA GLY A 100 -1.63 -10.48 4.92
C GLY A 100 -2.11 -11.57 3.94
N ILE A 101 -1.30 -11.93 2.95
CA ILE A 101 -1.56 -13.05 2.04
C ILE A 101 -0.97 -14.31 2.63
N HIS A 102 -1.85 -15.24 2.99
CA HIS A 102 -1.51 -16.63 3.31
C HIS A 102 -2.05 -17.49 2.16
N LEU A 103 -1.17 -17.87 1.21
CA LEU A 103 -1.55 -18.86 0.22
C LEU A 103 -1.76 -20.19 0.94
N PRO A 104 -2.89 -20.89 0.75
CA PRO A 104 -3.03 -22.24 1.26
C PRO A 104 -1.92 -23.08 0.65
N ARG A 105 -1.21 -23.84 1.50
CA ARG A 105 -0.31 -24.89 0.99
C ARG A 105 -1.21 -25.91 0.29
N LEU A 106 -1.17 -25.93 -1.03
CA LEU A 106 -1.76 -27.04 -1.77
C LEU A 106 -1.04 -28.32 -1.32
N PRO A 107 -1.77 -29.39 -0.94
CA PRO A 107 -1.15 -30.64 -0.57
C PRO A 107 -0.29 -31.11 -1.75
N VAL A 108 0.98 -31.38 -1.48
CA VAL A 108 1.86 -32.04 -2.46
C VAL A 108 1.34 -33.47 -2.58
N THR A 109 0.62 -33.76 -3.65
CA THR A 109 0.28 -35.14 -4.01
C THR A 109 1.61 -35.86 -4.27
N SER A 110 1.91 -36.85 -3.42
CA SER A 110 3.05 -37.76 -3.56
C SER A 110 2.76 -38.81 -4.63
#